data_AF-A0A969TAI7-F1
#
_entry.id   AF-A0A969TAI7-F1
#
_cell.length_a   1.000
_cell.length_b   1.000
_cell.length_c   1.000
_cell.angle_alpha   90.00
_cell.angle_beta   90.00
_cell.angle_gamma   90.00
#
_symmetry.space_group_name_H-M   'P 1'
#
loop_
_entity.id
_entity.type
_entity.pdbx_description
1 polymer ?
#
loop_
_entity_poly.entity_id
_entity_poly.type
_entity_poly.pdbx_seq_one_letter_code
_entity_poly.pdbx_strand_id
1 'polypeptide(L)'
;MTIKSLNSYLASSVAHWHYLAAPAIAGIAIFYRYRQQLSNRVIYSLAWTAEITICEGLFLMNRSILSLATVNILFGLGTLVLTHWLFNKSSRLSQLTSLKILPLLFACLGIFWRWEQFTAYTGLLTLGAALIGIGVSSRFRNGKVITYLSLIGISFACYELVIYQMLQASSGSPADGLTILAIVAASLALIYRIFAAFLQSREVNTFLDLSLSEIKIIAHTHWALGSVLKIFAAGIAVENTPRLRIVGIAISLILAIYALIQGRDKQTRSDRTFSDWWVYVGLVEIVASAVYARLLWEQLSILDPFRILITCLVALLIYQIPWRSLGWEATPWHRFALAIPALSTFVNLENISYLSLFIVAAFYLRIAYRQKEIRWTYVSLGFIDWAIARFLFERNLTDILWSASIVGLSLLYIAQFDPTLKQPQQRNNRHILRLTGSGIICFIAILFHQEMGGLIPTIISLVTIFIGLAIQIRAFLFLGTTTFILTGFYQLIVLSFEYSLAKWI
;
A
#
# COMPACT_ATOMS: atom_id res chain seq x y z
N MET A 1 -8.47 -46.92 -7.85
CA MET A 1 -9.90 -46.90 -8.26
C MET A 1 -10.07 -47.65 -9.59
N THR A 2 -11.16 -48.40 -9.78
CA THR A 2 -11.50 -49.03 -11.08
C THR A 2 -12.44 -48.14 -11.90
N ILE A 3 -12.45 -48.29 -13.24
CA ILE A 3 -13.40 -47.59 -14.14
C ILE A 3 -14.85 -47.82 -13.70
N LYS A 4 -15.16 -49.04 -13.21
CA LYS A 4 -16.48 -49.35 -12.68
C LYS A 4 -16.80 -48.56 -11.41
N SER A 5 -15.90 -48.54 -10.41
CA SER A 5 -16.14 -47.78 -9.19
C SER A 5 -16.33 -46.27 -9.47
N LEU A 6 -15.62 -45.73 -10.47
CA LEU A 6 -15.83 -44.35 -10.94
C LEU A 6 -17.23 -44.19 -11.56
N ASN A 7 -17.60 -45.09 -12.48
CA ASN A 7 -18.93 -45.10 -13.10
C ASN A 7 -20.05 -45.33 -12.07
N SER A 8 -19.83 -46.08 -10.99
CA SER A 8 -20.83 -46.30 -9.96
C SER A 8 -21.15 -45.02 -9.20
N TYR A 9 -20.13 -44.19 -8.92
CA TYR A 9 -20.33 -42.86 -8.33
C TYR A 9 -20.91 -41.83 -9.32
N LEU A 10 -20.62 -41.93 -10.62
CA LEU A 10 -21.12 -40.98 -11.63
C LEU A 10 -22.51 -41.33 -12.18
N ALA A 11 -22.84 -42.62 -12.31
CA ALA A 11 -24.02 -43.12 -13.01
C ALA A 11 -25.04 -43.83 -12.09
N SER A 12 -24.86 -43.78 -10.77
CA SER A 12 -25.83 -44.32 -9.79
C SER A 12 -26.18 -45.81 -9.99
N SER A 13 -25.18 -46.65 -10.29
CA SER A 13 -25.40 -48.08 -10.53
C SER A 13 -25.71 -48.86 -9.24
N VAL A 14 -26.39 -50.01 -9.33
CA VAL A 14 -26.66 -50.88 -8.16
C VAL A 14 -25.36 -51.39 -7.52
N ALA A 15 -25.24 -51.20 -6.21
CA ALA A 15 -24.09 -51.65 -5.42
C ALA A 15 -24.18 -53.17 -5.12
N HIS A 16 -23.08 -53.91 -5.28
CA HIS A 16 -23.04 -55.34 -4.95
C HIS A 16 -21.85 -55.67 -4.04
N TRP A 17 -22.10 -56.46 -2.99
CA TRP A 17 -21.11 -56.81 -1.96
C TRP A 17 -19.85 -57.51 -2.51
N HIS A 18 -19.97 -58.24 -3.63
CA HIS A 18 -18.86 -58.90 -4.30
C HIS A 18 -17.77 -57.91 -4.76
N TYR A 19 -18.14 -56.66 -5.11
CA TYR A 19 -17.19 -55.63 -5.53
C TYR A 19 -16.35 -55.08 -4.37
N LEU A 20 -16.86 -55.18 -3.14
CA LEU A 20 -16.09 -54.91 -1.93
C LEU A 20 -15.22 -56.12 -1.54
N ALA A 21 -15.77 -57.33 -1.62
CA ALA A 21 -15.08 -58.55 -1.20
C ALA A 21 -13.84 -58.85 -2.07
N ALA A 22 -13.94 -58.68 -3.40
CA ALA A 22 -12.83 -58.96 -4.32
C ALA A 22 -11.53 -58.17 -4.03
N PRO A 23 -11.53 -56.82 -3.93
CA PRO A 23 -10.33 -56.07 -3.60
C PRO A 23 -9.85 -56.34 -2.16
N ALA A 24 -10.75 -56.61 -1.21
CA ALA A 24 -10.37 -56.94 0.16
C ALA A 24 -9.59 -58.26 0.22
N ILE A 25 -10.11 -59.31 -0.42
CA ILE A 25 -9.45 -60.62 -0.51
C ILE A 25 -8.13 -60.50 -1.26
N ALA A 26 -8.10 -59.76 -2.38
CA ALA A 26 -6.87 -59.52 -3.13
C ALA A 26 -5.80 -58.82 -2.27
N GLY A 27 -6.19 -57.81 -1.49
CA GLY A 27 -5.30 -57.11 -0.56
C GLY A 27 -4.72 -58.05 0.50
N ILE A 28 -5.56 -58.88 1.12
CA ILE A 28 -5.13 -59.89 2.12
C ILE A 28 -4.16 -60.89 1.49
N ALA A 29 -4.47 -61.41 0.29
CA ALA A 29 -3.61 -62.35 -0.41
C ALA A 29 -2.24 -61.76 -0.76
N ILE A 30 -2.20 -60.51 -1.25
CA ILE A 30 -0.95 -59.80 -1.54
C ILE A 30 -0.14 -59.60 -0.26
N PHE A 31 -0.77 -59.15 0.83
CA PHE A 31 -0.09 -58.93 2.10
C PHE A 31 0.49 -60.23 2.64
N TYR A 32 -0.29 -61.31 2.69
CA TYR A 32 0.15 -62.61 3.19
C TYR A 32 1.35 -63.15 2.40
N ARG A 33 1.30 -63.05 1.07
CA ARG A 33 2.38 -63.54 0.19
C ARG A 33 3.67 -62.73 0.29
N TYR A 34 3.57 -61.40 0.42
CA TYR A 34 4.74 -60.52 0.30
C TYR A 34 5.16 -59.82 1.61
N ARG A 35 4.57 -60.17 2.77
CA ARG A 35 4.88 -59.53 4.07
C ARG A 35 6.36 -59.52 4.45
N GLN A 36 7.14 -60.52 4.03
CA GLN A 36 8.57 -60.62 4.34
C GLN A 36 9.47 -59.89 3.32
N GLN A 37 8.94 -59.53 2.15
CA GLN A 37 9.69 -58.90 1.05
C GLN A 37 8.88 -57.74 0.46
N LEU A 38 8.58 -56.74 1.31
CA LEU A 38 7.87 -55.54 0.88
C LEU A 38 8.71 -54.75 -0.13
N SER A 39 8.17 -54.56 -1.33
CA SER A 39 8.72 -53.72 -2.39
C SER A 39 7.77 -52.56 -2.68
N ASN A 40 8.25 -51.52 -3.37
CA ASN A 40 7.42 -50.36 -3.73
C ASN A 40 6.13 -50.77 -4.46
N ARG A 41 6.20 -51.76 -5.36
CA ARG A 41 5.06 -52.28 -6.11
C ARG A 41 4.02 -52.92 -5.20
N VAL A 42 4.46 -53.77 -4.27
CA VAL A 42 3.57 -54.44 -3.31
C VAL A 42 2.81 -53.42 -2.46
N ILE A 43 3.50 -52.37 -1.99
CA ILE A 43 2.86 -51.31 -1.19
C ILE A 43 1.83 -50.53 -1.99
N TYR A 44 2.12 -50.16 -3.25
CA TYR A 44 1.13 -49.52 -4.11
C TYR A 44 -0.07 -50.43 -4.41
N SER A 45 0.16 -51.72 -4.64
CA SER A 45 -0.93 -52.68 -4.84
C SER A 45 -1.81 -52.78 -3.60
N LEU A 46 -1.22 -52.88 -2.40
CA LEU A 46 -1.96 -52.91 -1.14
C LEU A 46 -2.76 -51.63 -0.90
N ALA A 47 -2.15 -50.46 -1.16
CA ALA A 47 -2.84 -49.19 -1.03
C ALA A 47 -3.99 -49.06 -2.03
N TRP A 48 -3.81 -49.54 -3.26
CA TRP A 48 -4.83 -49.52 -4.30
C TRP A 48 -5.99 -50.45 -3.98
N THR A 49 -5.72 -51.66 -3.46
CA THR A 49 -6.78 -52.58 -3.03
C THR A 49 -7.54 -52.01 -1.83
N ALA A 50 -6.84 -51.41 -0.86
CA ALA A 50 -7.48 -50.73 0.27
C ALA A 50 -8.38 -49.59 -0.20
N GLU A 51 -7.91 -48.74 -1.12
CA GLU A 51 -8.68 -47.62 -1.66
C GLU A 51 -9.95 -48.10 -2.38
N ILE A 52 -9.86 -49.14 -3.22
CA ILE A 52 -11.05 -49.69 -3.89
C ILE A 52 -12.04 -50.25 -2.87
N THR A 53 -11.56 -51.01 -1.86
CA THR A 53 -12.43 -51.54 -0.80
C THR A 53 -13.17 -50.43 -0.07
N ILE A 54 -12.50 -49.31 0.21
CA ILE A 54 -13.11 -48.14 0.86
C ILE A 54 -14.14 -47.49 -0.06
N CYS A 55 -13.81 -47.24 -1.32
CA CYS A 55 -14.74 -46.67 -2.29
C CYS A 55 -16.02 -47.50 -2.39
N GLU A 56 -15.89 -48.81 -2.58
CA GLU A 56 -17.04 -49.72 -2.69
C GLU A 56 -17.81 -49.83 -1.38
N GLY A 57 -17.13 -49.78 -0.23
CA GLY A 57 -17.77 -49.79 1.09
C GLY A 57 -18.60 -48.56 1.35
N LEU A 58 -18.06 -47.38 1.05
CA LEU A 58 -18.80 -46.12 1.16
C LEU A 58 -19.98 -46.06 0.20
N PHE A 59 -19.82 -46.60 -1.01
CA PHE A 59 -20.89 -46.71 -1.98
C PHE A 59 -22.02 -47.63 -1.50
N LEU A 60 -21.69 -48.80 -0.94
CA LEU A 60 -22.67 -49.72 -0.33
C LEU A 60 -23.43 -49.10 0.84
N MET A 61 -22.78 -48.21 1.59
CA MET A 61 -23.39 -47.44 2.68
C MET A 61 -24.16 -46.20 2.20
N ASN A 62 -24.32 -46.02 0.88
CA ASN A 62 -24.97 -44.88 0.24
C ASN A 62 -24.41 -43.52 0.72
N ARG A 63 -23.09 -43.44 0.90
CA ARG A 63 -22.39 -42.24 1.36
C ARG A 63 -22.03 -41.32 0.20
N SER A 64 -22.02 -40.02 0.48
CA SER A 64 -21.73 -38.97 -0.51
C SER A 64 -20.27 -38.98 -0.97
N ILE A 65 -20.01 -38.34 -2.13
CA ILE A 65 -18.66 -38.09 -2.65
C ILE A 65 -17.81 -37.30 -1.62
N LEU A 66 -18.42 -36.40 -0.87
CA LEU A 66 -17.75 -35.67 0.23
C LEU A 66 -17.25 -36.61 1.33
N SER A 67 -17.99 -37.69 1.61
CA SER A 67 -17.56 -38.71 2.58
C SER A 67 -16.33 -39.46 2.06
N LEU A 68 -16.28 -39.77 0.76
CA LEU A 68 -15.12 -40.39 0.11
C LEU A 68 -13.89 -39.47 0.15
N ALA A 69 -14.07 -38.18 -0.11
CA ALA A 69 -13.01 -37.18 0.03
C ALA A 69 -12.48 -37.13 1.48
N THR A 70 -13.39 -37.11 2.46
CA THR A 70 -13.05 -37.08 3.89
C THR A 70 -12.26 -38.31 4.31
N VAL A 71 -12.71 -39.52 3.92
CA VAL A 71 -12.01 -40.76 4.24
C VAL A 71 -10.62 -40.79 3.61
N ASN A 72 -10.47 -40.31 2.36
CA ASN A 72 -9.16 -40.19 1.72
C ASN A 72 -8.20 -39.27 2.49
N ILE A 73 -8.66 -38.10 2.96
CA ILE A 73 -7.84 -37.23 3.79
C ILE A 73 -7.47 -37.91 5.12
N LEU A 74 -8.43 -38.57 5.78
CA LEU A 74 -8.17 -39.32 7.02
C LEU A 74 -7.19 -40.47 6.81
N PHE A 75 -7.28 -41.19 5.68
CA PHE A 75 -6.33 -42.22 5.29
C PHE A 75 -4.95 -41.64 5.02
N GLY A 76 -4.86 -40.48 4.36
CA GLY A 76 -3.61 -39.75 4.18
C GLY A 76 -2.95 -39.39 5.52
N LEU A 77 -3.71 -38.83 6.47
CA LEU A 77 -3.22 -38.50 7.81
C LEU A 77 -2.82 -39.77 8.60
N GLY A 78 -3.66 -40.81 8.57
CA GLY A 78 -3.38 -42.08 9.24
C GLY A 78 -2.13 -42.77 8.68
N THR A 79 -1.97 -42.77 7.35
CA THR A 79 -0.77 -43.31 6.71
C THR A 79 0.46 -42.47 6.99
N LEU A 80 0.34 -41.14 7.11
CA LEU A 80 1.44 -40.28 7.53
C LEU A 80 1.96 -40.68 8.93
N VAL A 81 1.07 -40.86 9.91
CA VAL A 81 1.41 -41.30 11.27
C VAL A 81 1.99 -42.71 11.27
N LEU A 82 1.32 -43.65 10.58
CA LEU A 82 1.76 -45.04 10.50
C LEU A 82 3.15 -45.16 9.88
N THR A 83 3.40 -44.44 8.79
CA THR A 83 4.71 -44.47 8.13
C THR A 83 5.81 -43.83 8.97
N HIS A 84 5.50 -42.78 9.74
CA HIS A 84 6.45 -42.23 10.71
C HIS A 84 6.84 -43.29 11.76
N TRP A 85 5.86 -43.99 12.33
CA TRP A 85 6.10 -45.08 13.28
C TRP A 85 6.89 -46.24 12.67
N LEU A 86 6.56 -46.65 11.44
CA LEU A 86 7.27 -47.72 10.73
C LEU A 86 8.72 -47.35 10.41
N PHE A 87 9.00 -46.10 10.04
CA PHE A 87 10.36 -45.64 9.73
C PHE A 87 11.26 -45.63 10.97
N ASN A 88 10.70 -45.34 12.15
CA ASN A 88 11.44 -45.44 13.41
C ASN A 88 11.77 -46.89 13.78
N LYS A 89 10.99 -47.87 13.30
CA LYS A 89 11.21 -49.30 13.58
C LYS A 89 12.12 -50.02 12.58
N SER A 90 12.19 -49.56 11.33
CA SER A 90 12.97 -50.24 10.30
C SER A 90 13.55 -49.27 9.26
N SER A 91 14.88 -49.23 9.20
CA SER A 91 15.62 -48.49 8.17
C SER A 91 15.35 -49.01 6.74
N ARG A 92 15.05 -50.30 6.58
CA ARG A 92 14.69 -50.88 5.29
C ARG A 92 13.37 -50.30 4.75
N LEU A 93 12.39 -50.07 5.63
CA LEU A 93 11.11 -49.49 5.23
C LEU A 93 11.23 -47.99 4.91
N SER A 94 12.12 -47.27 5.59
CA SER A 94 12.35 -45.84 5.31
C SER A 94 13.05 -45.58 3.97
N GLN A 95 13.62 -46.61 3.34
CA GLN A 95 14.14 -46.53 1.97
C GLN A 95 13.05 -46.68 0.90
N LEU A 96 11.85 -47.17 1.24
CA LEU A 96 10.77 -47.40 0.28
C LEU A 96 10.07 -46.07 -0.06
N THR A 97 10.33 -45.57 -1.27
CA THR A 97 9.73 -44.34 -1.79
C THR A 97 8.20 -44.40 -1.79
N SER A 98 7.60 -45.57 -2.00
CA SER A 98 6.14 -45.71 -1.98
C SER A 98 5.54 -45.32 -0.63
N LEU A 99 6.13 -45.73 0.49
CA LEU A 99 5.66 -45.33 1.84
C LEU A 99 5.86 -43.84 2.11
N LYS A 100 6.86 -43.21 1.49
CA LYS A 100 7.06 -41.76 1.62
C LYS A 100 5.97 -40.97 0.92
N ILE A 101 5.58 -41.38 -0.29
CA ILE A 101 4.64 -40.65 -1.17
C ILE A 101 3.18 -41.01 -0.88
N LEU A 102 2.88 -42.21 -0.36
CA LEU A 102 1.52 -42.71 -0.19
C LEU A 102 0.54 -41.73 0.49
N PRO A 103 0.92 -41.06 1.60
CA PRO A 103 0.03 -40.07 2.23
C PRO A 103 -0.39 -38.97 1.25
N LEU A 104 0.54 -38.49 0.42
CA LEU A 104 0.28 -37.44 -0.57
C LEU A 104 -0.66 -37.91 -1.68
N LEU A 105 -0.59 -39.19 -2.09
CA LEU A 105 -1.52 -39.74 -3.07
C LEU A 105 -2.96 -39.73 -2.53
N PHE A 106 -3.16 -40.14 -1.28
CA PHE A 106 -4.47 -40.07 -0.64
C PHE A 106 -4.93 -38.62 -0.45
N ALA A 107 -4.03 -37.69 -0.11
CA ALA A 107 -4.35 -36.27 -0.06
C ALA A 107 -4.85 -35.74 -1.43
N CYS A 108 -4.12 -36.05 -2.51
CA CYS A 108 -4.50 -35.66 -3.87
C CYS A 108 -5.84 -36.25 -4.29
N LEU A 109 -6.10 -37.53 -3.98
CA LEU A 109 -7.40 -38.15 -4.23
C LEU A 109 -8.52 -37.46 -3.43
N GLY A 110 -8.28 -37.17 -2.14
CA GLY A 110 -9.23 -36.44 -1.31
C GLY A 110 -9.60 -35.07 -1.87
N ILE A 111 -8.61 -34.29 -2.34
CA ILE A 111 -8.85 -33.00 -3.00
C ILE A 111 -9.56 -33.16 -4.34
N PHE A 112 -9.17 -34.15 -5.14
CA PHE A 112 -9.81 -34.45 -6.42
C PHE A 112 -11.30 -34.78 -6.26
N TRP A 113 -11.65 -35.63 -5.29
CA TRP A 113 -13.04 -36.02 -5.06
C TRP A 113 -13.93 -34.86 -4.63
N ARG A 114 -13.39 -33.87 -3.91
CA ARG A 114 -14.17 -32.70 -3.49
C ARG A 114 -14.22 -31.58 -4.54
N TRP A 115 -13.64 -31.74 -5.72
CA TRP A 115 -13.39 -30.62 -6.66
C TRP A 115 -14.63 -29.76 -6.96
N GLU A 116 -15.79 -30.39 -7.16
CA GLU A 116 -17.05 -29.69 -7.48
C GLU A 116 -17.88 -29.32 -6.23
N GLN A 117 -17.40 -29.63 -5.04
CA GLN A 117 -18.13 -29.45 -3.78
C GLN A 117 -17.54 -28.25 -3.02
N PHE A 118 -18.39 -27.27 -2.70
CA PHE A 118 -18.04 -26.15 -1.82
C PHE A 118 -18.93 -26.12 -0.58
N THR A 119 -18.43 -26.62 0.55
CA THR A 119 -19.20 -26.88 1.78
C THR A 119 -18.47 -26.37 3.03
N ALA A 120 -19.10 -26.40 4.20
CA ALA A 120 -18.48 -26.03 5.48
C ALA A 120 -17.18 -26.79 5.79
N TYR A 121 -17.00 -27.97 5.20
CA TYR A 121 -15.89 -28.87 5.48
C TYR A 121 -14.75 -28.79 4.47
N THR A 122 -14.91 -28.08 3.34
CA THR A 122 -13.90 -28.06 2.28
C THR A 122 -12.58 -27.49 2.75
N GLY A 123 -12.63 -26.37 3.47
CA GLY A 123 -11.42 -25.78 4.04
C GLY A 123 -10.71 -26.72 5.03
N LEU A 124 -11.44 -27.53 5.80
CA LEU A 124 -10.83 -28.56 6.66
C LEU A 124 -10.16 -29.68 5.85
N LEU A 125 -10.75 -30.10 4.73
CA LEU A 125 -10.16 -31.10 3.84
C LEU A 125 -8.88 -30.55 3.17
N THR A 126 -8.89 -29.29 2.73
CA THR A 126 -7.71 -28.59 2.20
C THR A 126 -6.62 -28.46 3.23
N LEU A 127 -6.98 -28.12 4.47
CA LEU A 127 -6.05 -28.06 5.59
C LEU A 127 -5.43 -29.43 5.85
N GLY A 128 -6.24 -30.49 5.89
CA GLY A 128 -5.76 -31.86 6.05
C GLY A 128 -4.78 -32.27 4.95
N ALA A 129 -5.10 -32.00 3.69
CA ALA A 129 -4.19 -32.25 2.56
C ALA A 129 -2.88 -31.48 2.68
N ALA A 130 -2.93 -30.21 3.08
CA ALA A 130 -1.75 -29.38 3.27
C ALA A 130 -0.87 -29.86 4.44
N LEU A 131 -1.47 -30.29 5.55
CA LEU A 131 -0.73 -30.88 6.68
C LEU A 131 -0.06 -32.20 6.29
N ILE A 132 -0.72 -33.03 5.47
CA ILE A 132 -0.10 -34.22 4.89
C ILE A 132 1.10 -33.83 4.03
N GLY A 133 0.96 -32.81 3.18
CA GLY A 133 2.04 -32.29 2.35
C GLY A 133 3.26 -31.83 3.16
N ILE A 134 3.06 -31.09 4.26
CA ILE A 134 4.14 -30.72 5.20
C ILE A 134 4.82 -31.96 5.80
N GLY A 135 4.02 -32.93 6.24
CA GLY A 135 4.57 -34.16 6.81
C GLY A 135 5.37 -34.98 5.80
N VAL A 136 4.93 -34.99 4.53
CA VAL A 136 5.62 -35.69 3.43
C VAL A 136 6.87 -34.94 2.99
N SER A 137 6.86 -33.60 2.94
CA SER A 137 8.01 -32.81 2.46
C SER A 137 9.27 -33.08 3.28
N SER A 138 9.12 -33.22 4.60
CA SER A 138 10.22 -33.55 5.53
C SER A 138 10.94 -34.88 5.25
N ARG A 139 10.37 -35.74 4.38
CA ARG A 139 10.91 -37.07 4.05
C ARG A 139 11.83 -37.06 2.83
N PHE A 140 11.94 -35.93 2.15
CA PHE A 140 12.72 -35.75 0.93
C PHE A 140 13.79 -34.68 1.11
N ARG A 141 14.99 -34.93 0.59
CA ARG A 141 16.11 -33.97 0.65
C ARG A 141 15.84 -32.66 -0.12
N ASN A 142 14.93 -32.70 -1.09
CA ASN A 142 14.48 -31.56 -1.90
C ASN A 142 12.96 -31.33 -1.73
N GLY A 143 12.44 -31.47 -0.49
CA GLY A 143 11.01 -31.36 -0.19
C GLY A 143 10.41 -29.95 -0.34
N LYS A 144 11.24 -28.95 -0.60
CA LYS A 144 10.90 -27.52 -0.62
C LYS A 144 9.68 -27.16 -1.47
N VAL A 145 9.54 -27.75 -2.66
CA VAL A 145 8.37 -27.51 -3.54
C VAL A 145 7.07 -27.98 -2.86
N ILE A 146 7.11 -29.16 -2.23
CA ILE A 146 5.96 -29.70 -1.50
C ILE A 146 5.65 -28.81 -0.30
N THR A 147 6.67 -28.31 0.42
CA THR A 147 6.47 -27.35 1.51
C THR A 147 5.76 -26.08 1.01
N TYR A 148 6.21 -25.46 -0.08
CA TYR A 148 5.55 -24.28 -0.64
C TYR A 148 4.10 -24.54 -1.06
N LEU A 149 3.84 -25.63 -1.79
CA LEU A 149 2.48 -26.01 -2.17
C LEU A 149 1.59 -26.25 -0.94
N SER A 150 2.15 -26.83 0.11
CA SER A 150 1.42 -27.07 1.36
C SER A 150 1.11 -25.77 2.10
N LEU A 151 2.04 -24.81 2.15
CA LEU A 151 1.78 -23.50 2.76
C LEU A 151 0.72 -22.71 1.98
N ILE A 152 0.75 -22.78 0.64
CA ILE A 152 -0.32 -22.24 -0.21
C ILE A 152 -1.66 -22.95 0.11
N GLY A 153 -1.63 -24.28 0.27
CA GLY A 153 -2.79 -25.07 0.68
C GLY A 153 -3.37 -24.64 2.03
N ILE A 154 -2.53 -24.34 3.03
CA ILE A 154 -2.98 -23.79 4.32
C ILE A 154 -3.66 -22.44 4.12
N SER A 155 -3.08 -21.55 3.33
CA SER A 155 -3.70 -20.25 3.04
C SER A 155 -5.06 -20.43 2.37
N PHE A 156 -5.15 -21.27 1.34
CA PHE A 156 -6.43 -21.59 0.68
C PHE A 156 -7.44 -22.19 1.66
N ALA A 157 -7.03 -23.11 2.53
CA ALA A 157 -7.91 -23.68 3.53
C ALA A 157 -8.52 -22.60 4.44
N CYS A 158 -7.72 -21.66 4.94
CA CYS A 158 -8.21 -20.55 5.75
C CYS A 158 -9.21 -19.67 4.98
N TYR A 159 -8.95 -19.36 3.71
CA TYR A 159 -9.87 -18.60 2.88
C TYR A 159 -11.15 -19.37 2.57
N GLU A 160 -11.08 -20.65 2.19
CA GLU A 160 -12.25 -21.49 1.91
C GLU A 160 -13.19 -21.57 3.11
N LEU A 161 -12.65 -21.74 4.34
CA LEU A 161 -13.45 -21.77 5.56
C LEU A 161 -14.28 -20.49 5.75
N VAL A 162 -13.67 -19.34 5.50
CA VAL A 162 -14.30 -18.03 5.71
C VAL A 162 -15.24 -17.69 4.56
N ILE A 163 -14.83 -17.94 3.31
CA ILE A 163 -15.66 -17.71 2.12
C ILE A 163 -16.94 -18.52 2.18
N TYR A 164 -16.87 -19.79 2.62
CA TYR A 164 -18.08 -20.60 2.77
C TYR A 164 -19.08 -19.95 3.73
N GLN A 165 -18.63 -19.52 4.91
CA GLN A 165 -19.51 -18.87 5.89
C GLN A 165 -20.09 -17.56 5.35
N MET A 166 -19.30 -16.80 4.59
CA MET A 166 -19.78 -15.58 3.92
C MET A 166 -20.85 -15.87 2.88
N LEU A 167 -20.71 -16.94 2.08
CA LEU A 167 -21.71 -17.34 1.08
C LEU A 167 -23.03 -17.83 1.71
N GLN A 168 -23.00 -18.31 2.95
CA GLN A 168 -24.21 -18.69 3.68
C GLN A 168 -24.90 -17.49 4.37
N ALA A 169 -24.24 -16.33 4.46
CA ALA A 169 -24.80 -15.16 5.10
C ALA A 169 -25.93 -14.54 4.26
N SER A 170 -27.07 -14.27 4.88
CA SER A 170 -28.28 -13.76 4.20
C SER A 170 -28.19 -12.30 3.75
N SER A 171 -27.25 -11.52 4.31
CA SER A 171 -27.03 -10.13 3.91
C SER A 171 -25.62 -9.66 4.26
N GLY A 172 -24.99 -8.92 3.34
CA GLY A 172 -23.68 -8.31 3.56
C GLY A 172 -23.28 -7.46 2.36
N SER A 173 -22.54 -6.38 2.60
CA SER A 173 -21.95 -5.63 1.49
C SER A 173 -20.71 -6.37 0.94
N PRO A 174 -20.41 -6.29 -0.37
CA PRO A 174 -19.16 -6.85 -0.89
C PRO A 174 -17.91 -6.25 -0.22
N ALA A 175 -17.99 -4.99 0.24
CA ALA A 175 -16.93 -4.33 1.01
C ALA A 175 -16.69 -4.98 2.38
N ASP A 176 -17.74 -5.45 3.07
CA ASP A 176 -17.63 -6.23 4.30
C ASP A 176 -16.92 -7.57 4.02
N GLY A 177 -17.28 -8.22 2.91
CA GLY A 177 -16.62 -9.47 2.49
C GLY A 177 -15.12 -9.30 2.24
N LEU A 178 -14.72 -8.28 1.47
CA LEU A 178 -13.31 -7.96 1.25
C LEU A 178 -12.59 -7.58 2.55
N THR A 179 -13.28 -6.90 3.47
CA THR A 179 -12.73 -6.59 4.80
C THR A 179 -12.47 -7.87 5.61
N ILE A 180 -13.40 -8.83 5.59
CA ILE A 180 -13.21 -10.13 6.25
C ILE A 180 -12.03 -10.89 5.63
N LEU A 181 -11.90 -10.92 4.30
CA LEU A 181 -10.75 -11.55 3.63
C LEU A 181 -9.43 -10.84 3.97
N ALA A 182 -9.43 -9.52 4.13
CA ALA A 182 -8.27 -8.77 4.59
C ALA A 182 -7.90 -9.11 6.04
N ILE A 183 -8.88 -9.42 6.92
CA ILE A 183 -8.60 -9.92 8.27
C ILE A 183 -7.87 -11.26 8.21
N VAL A 184 -8.30 -12.18 7.35
CA VAL A 184 -7.61 -13.47 7.14
C VAL A 184 -6.18 -13.24 6.66
N ALA A 185 -6.01 -12.36 5.67
CA ALA A 185 -4.70 -12.01 5.11
C ALA A 185 -3.76 -11.42 6.19
N ALA A 186 -4.23 -10.43 6.93
CA ALA A 186 -3.47 -9.81 8.02
C ALA A 186 -3.14 -10.81 9.14
N SER A 187 -4.08 -11.69 9.49
CA SER A 187 -3.87 -12.73 10.49
C SER A 187 -2.78 -13.70 10.06
N LEU A 188 -2.81 -14.18 8.81
CA LEU A 188 -1.76 -15.03 8.26
C LEU A 188 -0.41 -14.30 8.22
N ALA A 189 -0.39 -13.03 7.79
CA ALA A 189 0.82 -12.21 7.80
C ALA A 189 1.43 -12.12 9.21
N LEU A 190 0.62 -11.83 10.22
CA LEU A 190 1.05 -11.75 11.61
C LEU A 190 1.52 -13.12 12.15
N ILE A 191 0.79 -14.20 11.88
CA ILE A 191 1.15 -15.55 12.32
C ILE A 191 2.52 -15.94 11.74
N TYR A 192 2.72 -15.80 10.43
CA TYR A 192 4.01 -16.11 9.80
C TYR A 192 5.13 -15.21 10.33
N ARG A 193 4.85 -13.92 10.59
CA ARG A 193 5.86 -12.99 11.11
C ARG A 193 6.27 -13.29 12.55
N ILE A 194 5.29 -13.59 13.41
CA ILE A 194 5.50 -14.01 14.81
C ILE A 194 6.24 -15.34 14.82
N PHE A 195 5.85 -16.28 13.96
CA PHE A 195 6.53 -17.56 13.83
C PHE A 195 7.99 -17.39 13.38
N ALA A 196 8.27 -16.54 12.38
CA ALA A 196 9.63 -16.22 11.98
C ALA A 196 10.45 -15.57 13.12
N ALA A 197 9.84 -14.69 13.91
CA ALA A 197 10.50 -14.09 15.08
C ALA A 197 10.78 -15.12 16.19
N PHE A 198 9.86 -16.07 16.40
CA PHE A 198 10.03 -17.18 17.33
C PHE A 198 11.15 -18.13 16.89
N LEU A 199 11.25 -18.46 15.60
CA LEU A 199 12.37 -19.26 15.10
C LEU A 199 13.70 -18.52 15.23
N GLN A 200 13.72 -17.22 14.93
CA GLN A 200 14.89 -16.37 15.09
C GLN A 200 15.37 -16.30 16.55
N SER A 201 14.45 -16.20 17.53
CA SER A 201 14.82 -16.19 18.96
C SER A 201 15.34 -17.52 19.47
N ARG A 202 15.11 -18.62 18.73
CA ARG A 202 15.65 -19.95 18.98
C ARG A 202 16.91 -20.26 18.18
N GLU A 203 17.47 -19.28 17.48
CA GLU A 203 18.64 -19.42 16.59
C GLU A 203 18.42 -20.46 15.46
N VAL A 204 17.16 -20.71 15.11
CA VAL A 204 16.79 -21.62 14.03
C VAL A 204 16.75 -20.85 12.72
N ASN A 205 17.75 -21.06 11.86
CA ASN A 205 17.88 -20.37 10.58
C ASN A 205 17.04 -20.97 9.45
N THR A 206 16.61 -22.23 9.61
CA THR A 206 15.79 -22.95 8.63
C THR A 206 14.70 -23.78 9.29
N PHE A 207 13.50 -23.80 8.70
CA PHE A 207 12.39 -24.63 9.12
C PHE A 207 11.69 -25.21 7.88
N LEU A 208 11.49 -26.53 7.83
CA LEU A 208 10.94 -27.24 6.67
C LEU A 208 11.63 -26.91 5.33
N ASP A 209 12.96 -26.82 5.34
CA ASP A 209 13.82 -26.40 4.22
C ASP A 209 13.61 -24.97 3.71
N LEU A 210 12.85 -24.16 4.45
CA LEU A 210 12.68 -22.73 4.21
C LEU A 210 13.60 -21.93 5.13
N SER A 211 14.27 -20.94 4.55
CA SER A 211 15.01 -19.92 5.30
C SER A 211 14.06 -18.95 6.01
N LEU A 212 14.55 -18.27 7.04
CA LEU A 212 13.78 -17.23 7.73
C LEU A 212 13.31 -16.10 6.79
N SER A 213 14.11 -15.75 5.77
CA SER A 213 13.73 -14.74 4.77
C SER A 213 12.55 -15.20 3.93
N GLU A 214 12.49 -16.48 3.54
CA GLU A 214 11.37 -17.04 2.78
C GLU A 214 10.07 -17.02 3.59
N ILE A 215 10.12 -17.38 4.88
CA ILE A 215 8.94 -17.30 5.76
C ILE A 215 8.47 -15.85 5.90
N LYS A 216 9.41 -14.89 6.03
CA LYS A 216 9.08 -13.46 6.04
C LYS A 216 8.45 -13.00 4.72
N ILE A 217 8.96 -13.45 3.57
CA ILE A 217 8.37 -13.14 2.25
C ILE A 217 6.92 -13.62 2.19
N ILE A 218 6.62 -14.83 2.65
CA ILE A 218 5.24 -15.35 2.72
C ILE A 218 4.37 -14.44 3.60
N ALA A 219 4.88 -13.97 4.74
CA ALA A 219 4.17 -12.99 5.58
C ALA A 219 3.89 -11.67 4.84
N HIS A 220 4.89 -11.13 4.13
CA HIS A 220 4.75 -9.90 3.35
C HIS A 220 3.77 -10.04 2.19
N THR A 221 3.70 -11.20 1.53
CA THR A 221 2.71 -11.45 0.47
C THR A 221 1.28 -11.41 1.01
N HIS A 222 1.03 -11.97 2.19
CA HIS A 222 -0.29 -11.91 2.82
C HIS A 222 -0.63 -10.50 3.30
N TRP A 223 0.34 -9.75 3.83
CA TRP A 223 0.15 -8.33 4.13
C TRP A 223 -0.23 -7.54 2.87
N ALA A 224 0.50 -7.71 1.77
CA ALA A 224 0.23 -7.04 0.51
C ALA A 224 -1.16 -7.38 -0.06
N LEU A 225 -1.54 -8.67 0.00
CA LEU A 225 -2.89 -9.11 -0.35
C LEU A 225 -3.95 -8.42 0.53
N GLY A 226 -3.74 -8.36 1.84
CA GLY A 226 -4.63 -7.65 2.77
C GLY A 226 -4.79 -6.17 2.43
N SER A 227 -3.69 -5.47 2.14
CA SER A 227 -3.70 -4.06 1.75
C SER A 227 -4.44 -3.83 0.43
N VAL A 228 -4.21 -4.68 -0.58
CA VAL A 228 -4.92 -4.63 -1.87
C VAL A 228 -6.43 -4.87 -1.67
N LEU A 229 -6.80 -5.88 -0.89
CA LEU A 229 -8.21 -6.16 -0.56
C LEU A 229 -8.86 -4.95 0.13
N LYS A 230 -8.14 -4.23 1.00
CA LYS A 230 -8.66 -3.02 1.66
C LYS A 230 -8.80 -1.84 0.72
N ILE A 231 -7.93 -1.68 -0.28
CA ILE A 231 -8.10 -0.67 -1.33
C ILE A 231 -9.40 -0.94 -2.11
N PHE A 232 -9.62 -2.17 -2.56
CA PHE A 232 -10.86 -2.54 -3.25
C PHE A 232 -12.10 -2.39 -2.35
N ALA A 233 -12.01 -2.79 -1.07
CA ALA A 233 -13.09 -2.61 -0.11
C ALA A 233 -13.44 -1.12 0.09
N ALA A 234 -12.44 -0.24 0.11
CA ALA A 234 -12.65 1.19 0.23
C ALA A 234 -13.33 1.79 -1.02
N GLY A 235 -12.95 1.35 -2.22
CA GLY A 235 -13.60 1.77 -3.46
C GLY A 235 -15.08 1.38 -3.51
N ILE A 236 -15.42 0.13 -3.15
CA ILE A 236 -16.81 -0.34 -3.12
C ILE A 236 -17.63 0.38 -2.04
N ALA A 237 -17.00 0.72 -0.91
CA ALA A 237 -17.68 1.37 0.21
C ALA A 237 -18.23 2.77 -0.11
N VAL A 238 -17.78 3.40 -1.20
CA VAL A 238 -18.30 4.69 -1.68
C VAL A 238 -19.76 4.56 -2.15
N GLU A 239 -20.08 3.48 -2.86
CA GLU A 239 -21.44 3.22 -3.36
C GLU A 239 -22.30 2.47 -2.34
N ASN A 240 -21.69 1.56 -1.59
CA ASN A 240 -22.38 0.68 -0.66
C ASN A 240 -21.77 0.79 0.72
N THR A 241 -22.43 1.51 1.63
CA THR A 241 -21.86 1.74 2.96
C THR A 241 -21.72 0.42 3.74
N PRO A 242 -20.50 0.02 4.13
CA PRO A 242 -20.27 -1.23 4.83
C PRO A 242 -20.85 -1.20 6.25
N ARG A 243 -21.19 -2.39 6.76
CA ARG A 243 -21.65 -2.56 8.15
C ARG A 243 -20.46 -2.70 9.12
N LEU A 244 -19.36 -3.31 8.67
CA LEU A 244 -18.16 -3.58 9.47
C LEU A 244 -17.19 -2.37 9.48
N ARG A 245 -17.68 -1.15 9.69
CA ARG A 245 -16.89 0.09 9.58
C ARG A 245 -15.69 0.11 10.53
N ILE A 246 -15.94 -0.16 11.82
CA ILE A 246 -14.92 -0.14 12.87
C ILE A 246 -13.85 -1.20 12.59
N VAL A 247 -14.28 -2.42 12.26
CA VAL A 247 -13.37 -3.53 11.94
C VAL A 247 -12.56 -3.20 10.68
N GLY A 248 -13.19 -2.61 9.68
CA GLY A 248 -12.56 -2.18 8.43
C GLY A 248 -11.46 -1.15 8.64
N ILE A 249 -11.59 -0.25 9.61
CA ILE A 249 -10.56 0.74 9.94
C ILE A 249 -9.48 0.11 10.82
N ALA A 250 -9.88 -0.68 11.82
CA ALA A 250 -8.95 -1.38 12.69
C ALA A 250 -7.99 -2.26 11.88
N ILE A 251 -8.48 -3.00 10.88
CA ILE A 251 -7.63 -3.86 10.06
C ILE A 251 -6.70 -3.06 9.15
N SER A 252 -7.16 -1.94 8.58
CA SER A 252 -6.27 -1.06 7.80
C SER A 252 -5.16 -0.46 8.66
N LEU A 253 -5.45 -0.10 9.91
CA LEU A 253 -4.44 0.37 10.86
C LEU A 253 -3.47 -0.75 11.27
N ILE A 254 -3.95 -1.98 11.46
CA ILE A 254 -3.09 -3.14 11.76
C ILE A 254 -2.11 -3.40 10.60
N LEU A 255 -2.58 -3.34 9.34
CA LEU A 255 -1.72 -3.47 8.16
C LEU A 255 -0.70 -2.34 8.09
N ALA A 256 -1.10 -1.11 8.38
CA ALA A 256 -0.20 0.02 8.38
C ALA A 256 0.87 -0.09 9.48
N ILE A 257 0.48 -0.51 10.69
CA ILE A 257 1.38 -0.77 11.81
C ILE A 257 2.33 -1.92 11.47
N TYR A 258 1.85 -2.98 10.82
CA TYR A 258 2.71 -4.07 10.35
C TYR A 258 3.82 -3.54 9.46
N ALA A 259 3.50 -2.70 8.48
CA ALA A 259 4.48 -2.06 7.59
C ALA A 259 5.48 -1.20 8.38
N LEU A 260 5.00 -0.34 9.29
CA LEU A 260 5.88 0.48 10.13
C LEU A 260 6.82 -0.36 10.99
N ILE A 261 6.35 -1.49 11.55
CA ILE A 261 7.18 -2.42 12.32
C ILE A 261 8.26 -3.06 11.43
N GLN A 262 7.95 -3.42 10.18
CA GLN A 262 8.96 -3.92 9.24
C GLN A 262 10.01 -2.86 8.90
N GLY A 263 9.64 -1.59 8.90
CA GLY A 263 10.57 -0.47 8.71
C GLY A 263 11.55 -0.26 9.86
N ARG A 264 11.39 -0.93 11.02
CA ARG A 264 12.19 -0.71 12.25
C ARG A 264 13.57 -1.41 12.25
N ASP A 265 14.11 -1.81 11.11
CA ASP A 265 15.33 -2.62 11.08
C ASP A 265 16.63 -1.78 11.08
N LYS A 266 17.65 -2.27 11.80
CA LYS A 266 18.94 -1.59 12.06
C LYS A 266 20.13 -2.27 11.36
N GLN A 267 19.91 -3.02 10.29
CA GLN A 267 20.99 -3.72 9.59
C GLN A 267 21.38 -3.07 8.26
N THR A 268 22.68 -3.16 7.99
CA THR A 268 23.48 -2.85 6.79
C THR A 268 23.01 -1.77 5.79
N ARG A 269 23.96 -1.01 5.24
CA ARG A 269 23.70 0.11 4.30
C ARG A 269 22.85 -0.30 3.07
N SER A 270 22.87 -1.58 2.69
CA SER A 270 22.05 -2.18 1.62
C SER A 270 20.56 -2.29 1.94
N ASP A 271 20.18 -2.39 3.22
CA ASP A 271 18.79 -2.67 3.63
C ASP A 271 18.01 -1.38 3.94
N ARG A 272 18.68 -0.22 3.89
CA ARG A 272 18.08 1.09 4.18
C ARG A 272 16.96 1.47 3.21
N THR A 273 17.13 1.20 1.92
CA THR A 273 16.10 1.52 0.91
C THR A 273 14.84 0.71 1.13
N PHE A 274 15.00 -0.56 1.53
CA PHE A 274 13.88 -1.45 1.82
C PHE A 274 13.18 -1.07 3.13
N SER A 275 13.93 -0.74 4.18
CA SER A 275 13.39 -0.21 5.44
C SER A 275 12.62 1.11 5.24
N ASP A 276 13.18 2.05 4.46
CA ASP A 276 12.52 3.32 4.13
C ASP A 276 11.19 3.08 3.40
N TRP A 277 11.17 2.15 2.44
CA TRP A 277 9.96 1.81 1.69
C TRP A 277 8.82 1.34 2.60
N TRP A 278 9.10 0.48 3.58
CA TRP A 278 8.12 0.02 4.56
C TRP A 278 7.53 1.17 5.39
N VAL A 279 8.36 2.15 5.78
CA VAL A 279 7.88 3.33 6.50
C VAL A 279 6.96 4.17 5.62
N TYR A 280 7.33 4.43 4.36
CA TYR A 280 6.47 5.19 3.44
C TYR A 280 5.13 4.51 3.21
N VAL A 281 5.11 3.21 2.93
CA VAL A 281 3.85 2.51 2.67
C VAL A 281 2.98 2.47 3.92
N GLY A 282 3.55 2.23 5.11
CA GLY A 282 2.81 2.30 6.37
C GLY A 282 2.19 3.70 6.62
N LEU A 283 2.93 4.76 6.34
CA LEU A 283 2.43 6.14 6.47
C LEU A 283 1.31 6.46 5.46
N VAL A 284 1.44 5.97 4.22
CA VAL A 284 0.40 6.09 3.19
C VAL A 284 -0.85 5.32 3.61
N GLU A 285 -0.71 4.11 4.15
CA GLU A 285 -1.85 3.32 4.65
C GLU A 285 -2.54 3.98 5.85
N ILE A 286 -1.81 4.66 6.75
CA ILE A 286 -2.42 5.47 7.83
C ILE A 286 -3.28 6.59 7.25
N VAL A 287 -2.75 7.34 6.27
CA VAL A 287 -3.50 8.43 5.64
C VAL A 287 -4.70 7.89 4.87
N ALA A 288 -4.53 6.81 4.11
CA ALA A 288 -5.62 6.14 3.41
C ALA A 288 -6.69 5.66 4.40
N SER A 289 -6.30 5.14 5.56
CA SER A 289 -7.21 4.74 6.63
C SER A 289 -7.98 5.93 7.22
N ALA A 290 -7.31 7.07 7.40
CA ALA A 290 -7.97 8.29 7.88
C ALA A 290 -8.96 8.86 6.85
N VAL A 291 -8.60 8.86 5.57
CA VAL A 291 -9.50 9.23 4.46
C VAL A 291 -10.70 8.27 4.43
N TYR A 292 -10.45 6.97 4.51
CA TYR A 292 -11.50 5.95 4.54
C TYR A 292 -12.43 6.12 5.76
N ALA A 293 -11.88 6.40 6.94
CA ALA A 293 -12.68 6.69 8.13
C ALA A 293 -13.59 7.92 7.95
N ARG A 294 -13.05 9.00 7.36
CA ARG A 294 -13.83 10.20 7.04
C ARG A 294 -14.94 9.93 6.03
N LEU A 295 -14.73 9.04 5.06
CA LEU A 295 -15.77 8.61 4.10
C LEU A 295 -16.90 7.82 4.77
N LEU A 296 -16.57 6.98 5.75
CA LEU A 296 -17.54 6.11 6.42
C LEU A 296 -18.36 6.80 7.53
N TRP A 297 -17.83 7.87 8.13
CA TRP A 297 -18.46 8.60 9.21
C TRP A 297 -18.62 10.08 8.87
N GLU A 298 -19.83 10.44 8.47
CA GLU A 298 -20.19 11.83 8.18
C GLU A 298 -20.00 12.76 9.38
N GLN A 299 -20.08 12.25 10.62
CA GLN A 299 -19.85 13.04 11.83
C GLN A 299 -18.43 13.61 11.89
N LEU A 300 -17.46 12.98 11.21
CA LEU A 300 -16.09 13.50 11.11
C LEU A 300 -15.99 14.74 10.22
N SER A 301 -17.05 15.11 9.49
CA SER A 301 -17.12 16.36 8.71
C SER A 301 -16.90 17.61 9.54
N ILE A 302 -17.19 17.57 10.85
CA ILE A 302 -16.91 18.67 11.78
C ILE A 302 -15.42 19.04 11.81
N LEU A 303 -14.52 18.11 11.45
CA LEU A 303 -13.08 18.33 11.39
C LEU A 303 -12.60 18.90 10.04
N ASP A 304 -13.44 18.90 9.00
CA ASP A 304 -13.04 19.34 7.66
C ASP A 304 -12.50 20.78 7.62
N PRO A 305 -13.12 21.78 8.30
CA PRO A 305 -12.59 23.13 8.33
C PRO A 305 -11.19 23.23 8.98
N PHE A 306 -10.86 22.28 9.87
CA PHE A 306 -9.59 22.22 10.60
C PHE A 306 -8.60 21.22 10.02
N ARG A 307 -8.94 20.53 8.91
CA ARG A 307 -8.14 19.44 8.36
C ARG A 307 -6.68 19.83 8.11
N ILE A 308 -6.47 21.00 7.51
CA ILE A 308 -5.12 21.50 7.20
C ILE A 308 -4.34 21.86 8.47
N LEU A 309 -5.03 22.45 9.47
CA LEU A 309 -4.44 22.70 10.78
C LEU A 309 -4.00 21.40 11.44
N ILE A 310 -4.87 20.40 11.49
CA ILE A 310 -4.58 19.08 12.07
C ILE A 310 -3.41 18.43 11.32
N THR A 311 -3.40 18.45 10.00
CA THR A 311 -2.29 17.91 9.20
C THR A 311 -0.96 18.61 9.50
N CYS A 312 -0.95 19.95 9.61
CA CYS A 312 0.25 20.70 9.98
C CYS A 312 0.72 20.36 11.40
N LEU A 313 -0.19 20.24 12.36
CA LEU A 313 0.15 19.88 13.74
C LEU A 313 0.72 18.46 13.81
N VAL A 314 0.07 17.48 13.18
CA VAL A 314 0.55 16.10 13.09
C VAL A 314 1.91 16.04 12.41
N ALA A 315 2.12 16.77 11.31
CA ALA A 315 3.41 16.87 10.64
C ALA A 315 4.49 17.45 11.56
N LEU A 316 4.19 18.49 12.35
CA LEU A 316 5.13 19.04 13.32
C LEU A 316 5.46 18.05 14.45
N LEU A 317 4.48 17.27 14.91
CA LEU A 317 4.71 16.21 15.91
C LEU A 317 5.61 15.12 15.33
N ILE A 318 5.31 14.63 14.13
CA ILE A 318 6.15 13.64 13.44
C ILE A 318 7.57 14.17 13.28
N TYR A 319 7.73 15.43 12.88
CA TYR A 319 9.06 16.02 12.69
C TYR A 319 9.86 16.17 14.00
N GLN A 320 9.20 16.24 15.17
CA GLN A 320 9.87 16.42 16.47
C GLN A 320 10.26 15.10 17.15
N ILE A 321 9.62 13.99 16.77
CA ILE A 321 9.89 12.69 17.38
C ILE A 321 11.31 12.22 16.99
N PRO A 322 12.13 11.77 17.97
CA PRO A 322 13.47 11.26 17.69
C PRO A 322 13.42 9.84 17.11
N TRP A 323 12.96 9.68 15.86
CA TRP A 323 12.74 8.37 15.22
C TRP A 323 13.95 7.43 15.28
N ARG A 324 15.16 7.98 15.16
CA ARG A 324 16.43 7.22 15.27
C ARG A 324 16.61 6.54 16.61
N SER A 325 16.21 7.17 17.72
CA SER A 325 16.31 6.54 19.05
C SER A 325 15.28 5.44 19.23
N LEU A 326 14.12 5.55 18.57
CA LEU A 326 13.06 4.54 18.58
C LEU A 326 13.35 3.34 17.66
N GLY A 327 14.34 3.47 16.77
CA GLY A 327 14.83 2.40 15.89
C GLY A 327 14.40 2.52 14.44
N TRP A 328 13.86 3.66 14.01
CA TRP A 328 13.57 3.95 12.61
C TRP A 328 14.56 4.97 12.04
N GLU A 329 14.80 4.92 10.73
CA GLU A 329 15.46 6.03 10.05
C GLU A 329 14.56 7.27 10.03
N ALA A 330 15.12 8.44 10.36
CA ALA A 330 14.33 9.68 10.45
C ALA A 330 13.91 10.24 9.08
N THR A 331 14.67 9.91 8.03
CA THR A 331 14.48 10.46 6.68
C THR A 331 13.07 10.25 6.11
N PRO A 332 12.49 9.03 6.09
CA PRO A 332 11.14 8.82 5.56
C PRO A 332 10.06 9.57 6.36
N TRP A 333 10.13 9.55 7.69
CA TRP A 333 9.21 10.29 8.56
C TRP A 333 9.26 11.80 8.31
N HIS A 334 10.47 12.38 8.23
CA HIS A 334 10.63 13.80 7.97
C HIS A 334 10.17 14.20 6.57
N ARG A 335 10.51 13.43 5.53
CA ARG A 335 10.05 13.70 4.16
C ARG A 335 8.53 13.65 4.06
N PHE A 336 7.92 12.65 4.69
CA PHE A 336 6.47 12.53 4.75
C PHE A 336 5.82 13.70 5.50
N ALA A 337 6.35 14.06 6.66
CA ALA A 337 5.88 15.22 7.44
C ALA A 337 6.00 16.55 6.66
N LEU A 338 7.04 16.71 5.85
CA LEU A 338 7.22 17.89 5.00
C LEU A 338 6.26 17.91 3.81
N ALA A 339 5.87 16.76 3.28
CA ALA A 339 5.00 16.67 2.10
C ALA A 339 3.50 16.74 2.46
N ILE A 340 3.08 16.15 3.58
CA ILE A 340 1.65 15.95 3.87
C ILE A 340 0.84 17.25 3.99
N PRO A 341 1.34 18.37 4.56
CA PRO A 341 0.57 19.62 4.60
C PRO A 341 0.29 20.19 3.22
N ALA A 342 1.30 20.24 2.35
CA ALA A 342 1.12 20.68 0.96
C ALA A 342 0.15 19.77 0.20
N LEU A 343 0.33 18.45 0.29
CA LEU A 343 -0.59 17.49 -0.37
C LEU A 343 -2.03 17.64 0.14
N SER A 344 -2.23 17.79 1.45
CA SER A 344 -3.56 18.02 2.03
C SER A 344 -4.19 19.31 1.51
N THR A 345 -3.40 20.34 1.24
CA THR A 345 -3.88 21.57 0.63
C THR A 345 -4.25 21.38 -0.84
N PHE A 346 -3.43 20.69 -1.63
CA PHE A 346 -3.73 20.41 -3.05
C PHE A 346 -4.96 19.53 -3.25
N VAL A 347 -5.29 18.67 -2.29
CA VAL A 347 -6.53 17.87 -2.33
C VAL A 347 -7.79 18.73 -2.12
N ASN A 348 -7.67 19.93 -1.52
CA ASN A 348 -8.80 20.80 -1.18
C ASN A 348 -8.76 22.14 -1.94
N LEU A 349 -8.26 22.16 -3.18
CA LEU A 349 -8.03 23.39 -3.98
C LEU A 349 -9.23 24.35 -4.01
N GLU A 350 -10.44 23.83 -4.18
CA GLU A 350 -11.65 24.67 -4.36
C GLU A 350 -12.13 25.29 -3.05
N ASN A 351 -12.11 24.53 -1.96
CA ASN A 351 -12.74 24.89 -0.68
C ASN A 351 -11.75 25.33 0.41
N ILE A 352 -10.50 25.61 0.05
CA ILE A 352 -9.48 26.00 1.04
C ILE A 352 -9.70 27.41 1.60
N SER A 353 -9.81 27.52 2.92
CA SER A 353 -9.93 28.84 3.58
C SER A 353 -8.60 29.63 3.55
N TYR A 354 -8.69 30.96 3.57
CA TYR A 354 -7.51 31.84 3.74
C TYR A 354 -6.68 31.48 4.96
N LEU A 355 -7.35 31.19 6.08
CA LEU A 355 -6.71 30.75 7.32
C LEU A 355 -5.86 29.49 7.09
N SER A 356 -6.37 28.52 6.32
CA SER A 356 -5.64 27.30 6.00
C SER A 356 -4.38 27.55 5.17
N LEU A 357 -4.45 28.44 4.17
CA LEU A 357 -3.27 28.84 3.38
C LEU A 357 -2.20 29.50 4.25
N PHE A 358 -2.60 30.41 5.14
CA PHE A 358 -1.68 31.04 6.09
C PHE A 358 -1.09 30.05 7.09
N ILE A 359 -1.87 29.07 7.57
CA ILE A 359 -1.37 28.01 8.46
C ILE A 359 -0.27 27.20 7.77
N VAL A 360 -0.45 26.82 6.51
CA VAL A 360 0.56 26.05 5.76
C VAL A 360 1.79 26.89 5.45
N ALA A 361 1.60 28.17 5.11
CA ALA A 361 2.72 29.12 4.98
C ALA A 361 3.52 29.21 6.28
N ALA A 362 2.84 29.43 7.42
CA ALA A 362 3.47 29.47 8.73
C ALA A 362 4.19 28.16 9.11
N PHE A 363 3.62 27.01 8.73
CA PHE A 363 4.29 25.71 8.88
C PHE A 363 5.63 25.67 8.14
N TYR A 364 5.67 26.01 6.84
CA TYR A 364 6.91 25.98 6.06
C TYR A 364 7.91 27.05 6.51
N LEU A 365 7.43 28.23 6.96
CA LEU A 365 8.28 29.25 7.56
C LEU A 365 8.97 28.73 8.84
N ARG A 366 8.21 28.03 9.71
CA ARG A 366 8.77 27.40 10.92
C ARG A 366 9.80 26.33 10.57
N ILE A 367 9.55 25.53 9.53
CA ILE A 367 10.51 24.54 9.03
C ILE A 367 11.78 25.22 8.52
N ALA A 368 11.65 26.29 7.73
CA ALA A 368 12.78 27.08 7.23
C ALA A 368 13.66 27.59 8.37
N TYR A 369 13.03 28.15 9.41
CA TYR A 369 13.72 28.63 10.60
C TYR A 369 14.45 27.51 11.35
N ARG A 370 13.81 26.34 11.53
CA ARG A 370 14.39 25.21 12.26
C ARG A 370 15.54 24.54 11.52
N GLN A 371 15.43 24.39 10.20
CA GLN A 371 16.47 23.76 9.37
C GLN A 371 17.59 24.74 8.98
N LYS A 372 17.39 26.06 9.20
CA LYS A 372 18.26 27.14 8.69
C LYS A 372 18.41 27.11 7.16
N GLU A 373 17.38 26.62 6.47
CA GLU A 373 17.33 26.48 5.02
C GLU A 373 16.30 27.44 4.44
N ILE A 374 16.75 28.52 3.80
CA ILE A 374 15.89 29.58 3.25
C ILE A 374 14.92 29.03 2.21
N ARG A 375 15.27 27.94 1.49
CA ARG A 375 14.48 27.43 0.36
C ARG A 375 13.06 27.02 0.74
N TRP A 376 12.83 26.65 2.00
CA TRP A 376 11.49 26.37 2.50
C TRP A 376 10.60 27.62 2.60
N THR A 377 11.18 28.82 2.70
CA THR A 377 10.41 30.06 2.63
C THR A 377 9.82 30.29 1.24
N TYR A 378 10.37 29.68 0.18
CA TYR A 378 9.80 29.77 -1.17
C TYR A 378 8.48 29.01 -1.26
N VAL A 379 8.39 27.87 -0.57
CA VAL A 379 7.14 27.12 -0.45
C VAL A 379 6.11 27.93 0.34
N SER A 380 6.52 28.54 1.45
CA SER A 380 5.66 29.46 2.21
C SER A 380 5.16 30.63 1.36
N LEU A 381 6.05 31.23 0.57
CA LEU A 381 5.74 32.34 -0.33
C LEU A 381 4.68 31.91 -1.37
N GLY A 382 4.82 30.73 -1.96
CA GLY A 382 3.82 30.20 -2.89
C GLY A 382 2.41 30.08 -2.29
N PHE A 383 2.28 29.67 -1.02
CA PHE A 383 0.97 29.62 -0.35
C PHE A 383 0.42 31.02 -0.02
N ILE A 384 1.29 31.99 0.27
CA ILE A 384 0.90 33.39 0.48
C ILE A 384 0.43 34.00 -0.85
N ASP A 385 1.19 33.80 -1.92
CA ASP A 385 0.87 34.27 -3.27
C ASP A 385 -0.47 33.69 -3.73
N TRP A 386 -0.72 32.42 -3.45
CA TRP A 386 -2.02 31.80 -3.73
C TRP A 386 -3.15 32.45 -2.92
N ALA A 387 -2.95 32.74 -1.62
CA ALA A 387 -3.95 33.43 -0.81
C ALA A 387 -4.27 34.83 -1.37
N ILE A 388 -3.25 35.57 -1.82
CA ILE A 388 -3.41 36.90 -2.43
C ILE A 388 -4.13 36.80 -3.77
N ALA A 389 -3.71 35.88 -4.65
CA ALA A 389 -4.33 35.66 -5.96
C ALA A 389 -5.82 35.31 -5.81
N ARG A 390 -6.15 34.44 -4.86
CA ARG A 390 -7.54 34.08 -4.54
C ARG A 390 -8.33 35.29 -4.06
N PHE A 391 -7.77 36.08 -3.13
CA PHE A 391 -8.42 37.29 -2.63
C PHE A 391 -8.74 38.29 -3.74
N LEU A 392 -7.80 38.51 -4.65
CA LEU A 392 -7.99 39.40 -5.80
C LEU A 392 -9.08 38.87 -6.73
N PHE A 393 -9.05 37.58 -7.04
CA PHE A 393 -10.04 36.93 -7.89
C PHE A 393 -11.46 37.01 -7.30
N GLU A 394 -11.64 36.69 -6.02
CA GLU A 394 -12.95 36.77 -5.33
C GLU A 394 -13.50 38.21 -5.26
N ARG A 395 -12.62 39.22 -5.30
CA ARG A 395 -13.00 40.64 -5.32
C ARG A 395 -13.17 41.21 -6.73
N ASN A 396 -13.10 40.38 -7.77
CA ASN A 396 -13.08 40.77 -9.18
C ASN A 396 -11.96 41.77 -9.52
N LEU A 397 -10.85 41.75 -8.77
CA LEU A 397 -9.64 42.51 -9.04
C LEU A 397 -8.74 41.71 -10.00
N THR A 398 -9.23 41.47 -11.21
CA THR A 398 -8.58 40.62 -12.22
C THR A 398 -7.55 41.34 -13.08
N ASP A 399 -7.19 42.56 -12.69
CA ASP A 399 -6.19 43.36 -13.38
C ASP A 399 -4.84 42.60 -13.48
N ILE A 400 -4.29 42.58 -14.69
CA ILE A 400 -3.02 41.91 -15.02
C ILE A 400 -1.85 42.45 -14.19
N LEU A 401 -1.91 43.71 -13.75
CA LEU A 401 -0.90 44.33 -12.87
C LEU A 401 -0.80 43.64 -11.52
N TRP A 402 -1.91 43.14 -10.97
CA TRP A 402 -1.89 42.40 -9.71
C TRP A 402 -1.15 41.07 -9.86
N SER A 403 -1.46 40.33 -10.93
CA SER A 403 -0.76 39.07 -11.25
C SER A 403 0.74 39.31 -11.47
N ALA A 404 1.09 40.37 -12.20
CA ALA A 404 2.47 40.78 -12.42
C ALA A 404 3.19 41.16 -11.11
N SER A 405 2.48 41.82 -10.19
CA SER A 405 3.00 42.21 -8.88
C SER A 405 3.27 41.02 -7.98
N ILE A 406 2.39 40.02 -7.94
CA ILE A 406 2.62 38.78 -7.18
C ILE A 406 3.91 38.10 -7.64
N VAL A 407 4.02 37.82 -8.94
CA VAL A 407 5.22 37.16 -9.50
C VAL A 407 6.47 38.02 -9.32
N GLY A 408 6.38 39.32 -9.61
CA GLY A 408 7.48 40.26 -9.52
C GLY A 408 8.01 40.39 -8.10
N LEU A 409 7.15 40.63 -7.11
CA LEU A 409 7.53 40.77 -5.71
C LEU A 409 8.13 39.47 -5.16
N SER A 410 7.63 38.31 -5.57
CA SER A 410 8.17 37.02 -5.15
C SER A 410 9.60 36.79 -5.65
N LEU A 411 9.89 37.16 -6.91
CA LEU A 411 11.26 37.16 -7.44
C LEU A 411 12.18 38.13 -6.69
N LEU A 412 11.67 39.32 -6.34
CA LEU A 412 12.43 40.31 -5.57
C LEU A 412 12.72 39.84 -4.15
N TYR A 413 11.76 39.17 -3.50
CA TYR A 413 11.95 38.55 -2.19
C TYR A 413 13.09 37.53 -2.24
N ILE A 414 13.07 36.60 -3.20
CA ILE A 414 14.13 35.59 -3.37
C ILE A 414 15.49 36.28 -3.58
N ALA A 415 15.55 37.27 -4.46
CA ALA A 415 16.79 37.96 -4.76
C ALA A 415 17.37 38.78 -3.59
N GLN A 416 16.53 39.13 -2.61
CA GLN A 416 16.93 39.91 -1.44
C GLN A 416 17.35 39.03 -0.26
N PHE A 417 16.61 37.95 -0.01
CA PHE A 417 16.74 37.16 1.21
C PHE A 417 17.53 35.85 1.07
N ASP A 418 17.70 35.30 -0.14
CA ASP A 418 18.50 34.08 -0.35
C ASP A 418 19.99 34.28 -0.02
N PRO A 419 20.58 33.57 0.96
CA PRO A 419 22.01 33.67 1.28
C PRO A 419 22.92 33.21 0.14
N THR A 420 22.49 32.24 -0.68
CA THR A 420 23.29 31.74 -1.80
C THR A 420 23.47 32.80 -2.87
N LEU A 421 22.43 33.61 -3.11
CA LEU A 421 22.48 34.74 -4.04
C LEU A 421 23.32 35.90 -3.52
N LYS A 422 23.64 35.98 -2.22
CA LYS A 422 24.51 37.03 -1.65
C LYS A 422 25.99 36.82 -1.97
N GLN A 423 26.40 35.59 -2.30
CA GLN A 423 27.78 35.26 -2.63
C GLN A 423 28.27 36.05 -3.86
N PRO A 424 29.55 36.48 -3.91
CA PRO A 424 30.11 37.23 -5.03
C PRO A 424 29.94 36.53 -6.38
N GLN A 425 30.07 35.20 -6.40
CA GLN A 425 29.94 34.35 -7.59
C GLN A 425 28.52 34.38 -8.17
N GLN A 426 27.50 34.62 -7.33
CA GLN A 426 26.09 34.64 -7.72
C GLN A 426 25.56 36.05 -7.96
N ARG A 427 26.44 37.06 -8.01
CA ARG A 427 26.07 38.47 -8.23
C ARG A 427 25.25 38.67 -9.50
N ASN A 428 25.61 37.98 -10.59
CA ASN A 428 24.88 38.08 -11.85
C ASN A 428 23.46 37.56 -11.72
N ASN A 429 23.29 36.37 -11.14
CA ASN A 429 21.97 35.75 -10.93
C ASN A 429 21.08 36.61 -10.02
N ARG A 430 21.64 37.19 -8.95
CA ARG A 430 20.94 38.15 -8.10
C ARG A 430 20.52 39.41 -8.86
N HIS A 431 21.38 39.93 -9.73
CA HIS A 431 21.06 41.10 -10.56
C HIS A 431 19.95 40.80 -11.57
N ILE A 432 20.04 39.65 -12.27
CA ILE A 432 19.03 39.21 -13.23
C ILE A 432 17.67 39.05 -12.54
N LEU A 433 17.59 38.38 -11.38
CA LEU A 433 16.32 38.22 -10.67
C LEU A 433 15.71 39.56 -10.24
N ARG A 434 16.53 40.52 -9.80
CA ARG A 434 16.05 41.87 -9.46
C ARG A 434 15.54 42.62 -10.69
N LEU A 435 16.26 42.52 -11.82
CA LEU A 435 15.87 43.10 -13.09
C LEU A 435 14.57 42.47 -13.61
N THR A 436 14.45 41.14 -13.60
CA THR A 436 13.25 40.44 -14.03
C THR A 436 12.06 40.77 -13.13
N GLY A 437 12.21 40.70 -11.81
CA GLY A 437 11.12 40.95 -10.87
C GLY A 437 10.57 42.38 -10.96
N SER A 438 11.45 43.38 -10.96
CA SER A 438 11.02 44.78 -11.12
C SER A 438 10.59 45.10 -12.55
N GLY A 439 11.19 44.44 -13.54
CA GLY A 439 10.88 44.63 -14.96
C GLY A 439 9.49 44.12 -15.32
N ILE A 440 9.07 42.97 -14.81
CA ILE A 440 7.71 42.44 -15.01
C ILE A 440 6.67 43.45 -14.53
N ILE A 441 6.83 43.99 -13.33
CA ILE A 441 5.90 44.97 -12.75
C ILE A 441 5.87 46.25 -13.58
N CYS A 442 7.05 46.81 -13.87
CA CYS A 442 7.16 48.08 -14.58
C CYS A 442 6.71 47.98 -16.03
N PHE A 443 7.02 46.88 -16.72
CA PHE A 443 6.64 46.68 -18.12
C PHE A 443 5.14 46.49 -18.29
N ILE A 444 4.51 45.69 -17.42
CA ILE A 444 3.06 45.51 -17.43
C ILE A 444 2.34 46.83 -17.14
N ALA A 445 2.84 47.63 -16.19
CA ALA A 445 2.29 48.95 -15.92
C ALA A 445 2.35 49.90 -17.13
N ILE A 446 3.44 49.88 -17.90
CA ILE A 446 3.54 50.70 -19.13
C ILE A 446 2.57 50.21 -20.21
N LEU A 447 2.48 48.90 -20.43
CA LEU A 447 1.73 48.36 -21.55
C LEU A 447 0.21 48.46 -21.37
N PHE A 448 -0.28 48.24 -20.14
CA PHE A 448 -1.70 48.04 -19.88
C PHE A 448 -2.36 49.16 -19.06
N HIS A 449 -1.61 50.09 -18.47
CA HIS A 449 -2.14 51.09 -17.53
C HIS A 449 -1.85 52.54 -17.90
N GLN A 450 -1.95 52.87 -19.20
CA GLN A 450 -1.78 54.25 -19.69
C GLN A 450 -3.05 55.11 -19.61
N GLU A 451 -4.21 54.50 -19.35
CA GLU A 451 -5.55 55.08 -19.53
C GLU A 451 -5.85 56.30 -18.64
N MET A 452 -5.12 56.47 -17.52
CA MET A 452 -5.22 57.65 -16.64
C MET A 452 -3.99 58.57 -16.81
N GLY A 453 -3.70 59.01 -18.04
CA GLY A 453 -2.58 59.92 -18.33
C GLY A 453 -1.21 59.37 -17.88
N GLY A 454 -1.05 58.04 -17.84
CA GLY A 454 0.18 57.39 -17.39
C GLY A 454 0.47 57.53 -15.88
N LEU A 455 -0.50 57.89 -15.04
CA LEU A 455 -0.29 58.06 -13.60
C LEU A 455 0.22 56.78 -12.91
N ILE A 456 -0.39 55.63 -13.18
CA ILE A 456 -0.01 54.34 -12.57
C ILE A 456 1.46 53.97 -12.88
N PRO A 457 1.91 53.89 -14.15
CA PRO A 457 3.31 53.61 -14.46
C PRO A 457 4.27 54.69 -13.94
N THR A 458 3.84 55.95 -13.85
CA THR A 458 4.63 57.04 -13.23
C THR A 458 4.84 56.82 -11.73
N ILE A 459 3.79 56.46 -10.99
CA ILE A 459 3.89 56.18 -9.55
C ILE A 459 4.78 54.95 -9.30
N ILE A 460 4.56 53.86 -10.06
CA ILE A 460 5.36 52.63 -9.92
C ILE A 460 6.83 52.88 -10.23
N SER A 461 7.14 53.65 -11.28
CA SER A 461 8.52 54.01 -11.62
C SER A 461 9.18 54.87 -10.54
N LEU A 462 8.49 55.89 -10.01
CA LEU A 462 9.00 56.72 -8.92
C LEU A 462 9.27 55.89 -7.66
N VAL A 463 8.34 55.03 -7.25
CA VAL A 463 8.53 54.10 -6.12
C VAL A 463 9.76 53.22 -6.37
N THR A 464 9.90 52.68 -7.57
CA THR A 464 11.05 51.82 -7.93
C THR A 464 12.38 52.59 -7.90
N ILE A 465 12.40 53.86 -8.34
CA ILE A 465 13.56 54.76 -8.25
C ILE A 465 13.93 55.01 -6.79
N PHE A 466 12.96 55.42 -5.95
CA PHE A 466 13.20 55.71 -4.54
C PHE A 466 13.69 54.48 -3.77
N ILE A 467 13.09 53.31 -4.01
CA ILE A 467 13.57 52.04 -3.44
C ILE A 467 14.98 51.72 -3.93
N GLY A 468 15.26 51.94 -5.22
CA GLY A 468 16.58 51.76 -5.82
C GLY A 468 17.66 52.65 -5.19
N LEU A 469 17.33 53.91 -4.90
CA LEU A 469 18.20 54.86 -4.21
C LEU A 469 18.40 54.49 -2.74
N ALA A 470 17.32 54.18 -2.02
CA ALA A 470 17.35 53.85 -0.60
C ALA A 470 18.16 52.58 -0.29
N ILE A 471 17.99 51.53 -1.11
CA ILE A 471 18.67 50.24 -0.93
C ILE A 471 19.98 50.16 -1.76
N GLN A 472 20.29 51.21 -2.55
CA GLN A 472 21.47 51.28 -3.42
C GLN A 472 21.54 50.13 -4.47
N ILE A 473 20.39 49.76 -5.04
CA ILE A 473 20.28 48.68 -6.03
C ILE A 473 20.09 49.25 -7.43
N ARG A 474 21.14 49.12 -8.27
CA ARG A 474 21.16 49.67 -9.64
C ARG A 474 20.03 49.14 -10.54
N ALA A 475 19.61 47.88 -10.38
CA ALA A 475 18.55 47.28 -11.20
C ALA A 475 17.22 48.04 -11.07
N PHE A 476 16.84 48.41 -9.84
CA PHE A 476 15.63 49.18 -9.58
C PHE A 476 15.74 50.60 -10.13
N LEU A 477 16.88 51.26 -9.92
CA LEU A 477 17.12 52.60 -10.45
C LEU A 477 17.02 52.63 -11.98
N PHE A 478 17.63 51.66 -12.66
CA PHE A 478 17.65 51.58 -14.12
C PHE A 478 16.24 51.33 -14.68
N LEU A 479 15.54 50.32 -14.18
CA LEU A 479 14.19 50.00 -14.66
C LEU A 479 13.19 51.10 -14.32
N GLY A 480 13.20 51.63 -13.09
CA GLY A 480 12.34 52.74 -12.72
C GLY A 480 12.57 53.98 -13.61
N THR A 481 13.83 54.38 -13.83
CA THR A 481 14.14 55.52 -14.71
C THR A 481 13.71 55.27 -16.15
N THR A 482 13.95 54.07 -16.67
CA THR A 482 13.56 53.68 -18.03
C THR A 482 12.04 53.75 -18.19
N THR A 483 11.30 53.19 -17.23
CA THR A 483 9.83 53.21 -17.22
C THR A 483 9.28 54.63 -17.10
N PHE A 484 9.88 55.47 -16.27
CA PHE A 484 9.51 56.88 -16.15
C PHE A 484 9.68 57.63 -17.47
N ILE A 485 10.85 57.51 -18.11
CA ILE A 485 11.14 58.17 -19.39
C ILE A 485 10.21 57.67 -20.49
N LEU A 486 10.03 56.35 -20.61
CA LEU A 486 9.14 55.76 -21.62
C LEU A 486 7.69 56.18 -21.42
N THR A 487 7.23 56.28 -20.18
CA THR A 487 5.87 56.77 -19.86
C THR A 487 5.73 58.24 -20.25
N GLY A 488 6.69 59.09 -19.88
CA GLY A 488 6.70 60.50 -20.28
C GLY A 488 6.71 60.68 -21.79
N PHE A 489 7.53 59.90 -22.51
CA PHE A 489 7.57 59.91 -23.97
C PHE A 489 6.25 59.47 -24.59
N TYR A 490 5.64 58.40 -24.08
CA TYR A 490 4.32 57.94 -24.53
C TYR A 490 3.24 59.01 -24.30
N GLN A 491 3.22 59.64 -23.13
CA GLN A 491 2.25 60.71 -22.84
C GLN A 491 2.48 61.96 -23.69
N LEU A 492 3.73 62.29 -24.05
CA LEU A 492 4.03 63.35 -25.02
C LEU A 492 3.52 63.01 -26.42
N ILE A 493 3.61 61.74 -26.84
CA ILE A 493 3.01 61.26 -28.09
C ILE A 493 1.50 61.43 -28.05
N VAL A 494 0.83 60.96 -27.00
CA VAL A 494 -0.62 61.10 -26.82
C VAL A 494 -1.04 62.57 -26.83
N LEU A 495 -0.37 63.42 -26.05
CA LEU A 495 -0.57 64.87 -26.06
C LEU A 495 -0.39 65.46 -27.47
N SER A 496 0.60 64.94 -28.22
CA SER A 496 0.91 65.40 -29.56
C SER A 496 -0.19 65.07 -30.58
N PHE A 497 -0.74 63.85 -30.52
CA PHE A 497 -1.65 63.33 -31.53
C PHE A 497 -3.13 63.51 -31.17
N GLU A 498 -3.51 63.36 -29.90
CA GLU A 498 -4.91 63.39 -29.46
C GLU A 498 -5.35 64.79 -28.99
N TYR A 499 -4.44 65.56 -28.42
CA TYR A 499 -4.72 66.91 -27.90
C TYR A 499 -4.07 68.00 -28.76
N SER A 500 -4.19 67.88 -30.08
CA SER A 500 -3.61 68.85 -31.03
C SER A 500 -4.05 70.29 -30.77
N LEU A 501 -5.25 70.50 -30.24
CA LEU A 501 -5.83 71.81 -29.91
C LEU A 501 -5.15 72.47 -28.69
N ALA A 502 -4.65 71.66 -27.73
CA ALA A 502 -3.86 72.15 -26.59
C ALA A 502 -2.44 72.62 -26.97
N LYS A 503 -2.00 72.40 -28.23
CA LYS A 503 -0.74 72.96 -28.74
C LYS A 503 -0.88 74.40 -29.24
N TRP A 504 -2.11 74.83 -29.54
CA TRP A 504 -2.40 76.10 -30.21
C TRP A 504 -2.94 77.18 -29.26
N ILE A 505 -3.38 76.78 -28.07
CA ILE A 505 -3.62 77.67 -26.92
C ILE A 505 -2.35 77.68 -26.08
#